data_AF-A0A1G6N1U4-F1
#
_entry.id   AF-A0A1G6N1U4-F1
#
_cell.length_a   1.000
_cell.length_b   1.000
_cell.length_c   1.000
_cell.angle_alpha   90.00
_cell.angle_beta   90.00
_cell.angle_gamma   90.00
#
_symmetry.space_group_name_H-M   'P 1'
#
loop_
_entity.id
_entity.type
_entity.pdbx_description
1 polymer ?
#
loop_
_entity_poly.entity_id
_entity_poly.type
_entity_poly.pdbx_seq_one_letter_code
_entity_poly.pdbx_strand_id
1 'polypeptide(L)'
;MLKNLIRDYLDENIDRVVVDDKEDYQRLIDLTSIFAPDLKNRIALYQRNIPILAAYNIEKEIESLLQRKVWLKSGGYLVIDQTEALVSIDINTGKFTGKKNLQDTIVKTNKEAVAEIARQIKLRDIGGIIIIDFIDMNNQSDQQSVTDLLANELAKDRTKTSILGFTQLGLLEMTRKKVREGFGSLMQKDCPVCGGTGKVLSESTVAMKVIRKIDEITSRKKYPAVSLELHPEVAAVLIGAGGEKLQELEDKFGIDIFISGNAELKYEDMVIEKGSKEDLQPEILDLDAGDRITVKIEDQHASNENAGIARIDGYIIIVNGAGNMVENEVEIIIDDMHRTYARAHLA
;
A
#
# COMPACT_ATOMS: atom_id res chain seq x y z
N MET A 1 25.33 -18.73 9.54
CA MET A 1 25.25 -17.40 8.88
C MET A 1 26.62 -16.72 8.80
N LEU A 2 27.29 -16.45 9.93
CA LEU A 2 28.59 -15.75 10.01
C LEU A 2 29.71 -16.33 9.13
N LYS A 3 29.85 -17.67 9.08
CA LYS A 3 30.85 -18.33 8.21
C LYS A 3 30.65 -18.01 6.71
N ASN A 4 29.40 -18.03 6.23
CA ASN A 4 29.11 -17.67 4.85
C ASN A 4 29.31 -16.18 4.63
N LEU A 5 28.96 -15.33 5.60
CA LEU A 5 29.16 -13.89 5.51
C LEU A 5 30.65 -13.55 5.36
N ILE A 6 31.54 -14.15 6.16
CA ILE A 6 32.99 -13.98 6.01
C ILE A 6 33.45 -14.47 4.63
N ARG A 7 33.17 -15.73 4.28
CA ARG A 7 33.66 -16.32 3.03
C ARG A 7 33.18 -15.53 1.81
N ASP A 8 31.92 -15.12 1.84
CA ASP A 8 31.30 -14.46 0.71
C ASP A 8 31.76 -12.99 0.70
N TYR A 9 31.61 -12.22 1.77
CA TYR A 9 31.80 -10.76 1.76
C TYR A 9 33.18 -10.25 2.17
N LEU A 10 33.93 -10.97 2.99
CA LEU A 10 35.22 -10.49 3.48
C LEU A 10 36.29 -10.61 2.39
N ASP A 11 36.71 -9.48 1.83
CA ASP A 11 37.80 -9.39 0.87
C ASP A 11 38.75 -8.23 1.22
N GLU A 12 39.83 -8.11 0.45
CA GLU A 12 40.88 -7.11 0.68
C GLU A 12 40.38 -5.66 0.54
N ASN A 13 39.25 -5.42 -0.12
CA ASN A 13 38.65 -4.09 -0.26
C ASN A 13 37.84 -3.66 0.97
N ILE A 14 37.62 -4.55 1.95
CA ILE A 14 36.91 -4.21 3.18
C ILE A 14 37.88 -3.65 4.21
N ASP A 15 37.83 -2.35 4.47
CA ASP A 15 38.70 -1.69 5.46
C ASP A 15 38.44 -2.19 6.90
N ARG A 16 37.17 -2.42 7.25
CA ARG A 16 36.77 -2.77 8.62
C ARG A 16 35.45 -3.54 8.67
N VAL A 17 35.40 -4.55 9.54
CA VAL A 17 34.17 -5.24 9.95
C VAL A 17 33.84 -4.81 11.38
N VAL A 18 32.64 -4.30 11.59
CA VAL A 18 32.21 -3.75 12.89
C VAL A 18 31.04 -4.58 13.41
N VAL A 19 31.14 -5.08 14.64
CA VAL A 19 30.13 -5.93 15.28
C VAL A 19 29.82 -5.39 16.66
N ASP A 20 28.54 -5.33 17.03
CA ASP A 20 28.07 -4.78 18.31
C ASP A 20 27.75 -5.84 19.37
N ASP A 21 27.72 -7.12 18.98
CA ASP A 21 27.63 -8.25 19.91
C ASP A 21 29.01 -8.86 20.25
N LYS A 22 29.23 -9.15 21.54
CA LYS A 22 30.50 -9.69 22.03
C LYS A 22 30.72 -11.15 21.66
N GLU A 23 29.67 -11.97 21.66
CA GLU A 23 29.80 -13.38 21.31
C GLU A 23 30.11 -13.52 19.82
N ASP A 24 29.42 -12.77 18.97
CA ASP A 24 29.64 -12.76 17.53
C ASP A 24 31.00 -12.19 17.16
N TYR A 25 31.49 -11.17 17.88
CA TYR A 25 32.87 -10.70 17.73
C TYR A 25 33.89 -11.83 17.97
N GLN A 26 33.75 -12.58 19.08
CA GLN A 26 34.66 -13.69 19.37
C GLN A 26 34.56 -14.80 18.31
N ARG A 27 33.34 -15.17 17.90
CA ARG A 27 33.12 -16.15 16.82
C ARG A 27 33.77 -15.71 15.51
N LEU A 28 33.68 -14.43 15.14
CA LEU A 28 34.30 -13.90 13.92
C LEU A 28 35.83 -13.94 14.01
N ILE A 29 36.40 -13.62 15.18
CA ILE A 29 37.84 -13.72 15.41
C ILE A 29 38.32 -15.17 15.25
N ASP A 30 37.61 -16.13 15.82
CA ASP A 30 37.98 -17.55 15.74
C ASP A 30 37.89 -18.06 14.30
N LEU A 31 36.81 -17.72 13.58
CA LEU A 31 36.61 -18.10 12.18
C LEU A 31 37.66 -17.47 11.25
N THR A 32 37.91 -16.18 11.37
CA THR A 32 38.92 -15.49 10.53
C THR A 32 40.33 -15.96 10.81
N SER A 33 40.64 -16.36 12.04
CA SER A 33 41.95 -16.96 12.37
C SER A 33 42.22 -18.26 11.61
N ILE A 34 41.18 -18.95 11.13
CA ILE A 34 41.31 -20.19 10.34
C ILE A 34 41.28 -19.90 8.84
N PHE A 35 40.35 -19.05 8.37
CA PHE A 35 40.07 -18.88 6.94
C PHE A 35 40.79 -17.69 6.29
N ALA A 36 41.07 -16.62 7.03
CA ALA A 36 41.68 -15.40 6.51
C ALA A 36 42.45 -14.65 7.62
N PRO A 37 43.58 -15.20 8.10
CA PRO A 37 44.31 -14.66 9.26
C PRO A 37 44.72 -13.20 9.08
N ASP A 38 45.07 -12.80 7.85
CA ASP A 38 45.52 -11.44 7.52
C ASP A 38 44.42 -10.38 7.67
N LEU A 39 43.15 -10.79 7.65
CA LEU A 39 41.99 -9.90 7.76
C LEU A 39 41.46 -9.80 9.20
N LYS A 40 42.00 -10.58 10.14
CA LYS A 40 41.60 -10.60 11.56
C LYS A 40 41.65 -9.21 12.20
N ASN A 41 42.69 -8.44 11.90
CA ASN A 41 42.90 -7.10 12.46
C ASN A 41 41.86 -6.07 12.00
N ARG A 42 41.04 -6.41 11.00
CA ARG A 42 39.97 -5.55 10.48
C ARG A 42 38.65 -5.73 11.24
N ILE A 43 38.52 -6.77 12.07
CA ILE A 43 37.33 -6.99 12.89
C ILE A 43 37.44 -6.15 14.17
N ALA A 44 36.42 -5.35 14.46
CA ALA A 44 36.38 -4.54 15.66
C ALA A 44 35.02 -4.64 16.36
N LEU A 45 35.07 -4.78 17.69
CA LEU A 45 33.89 -4.66 18.53
C LEU A 45 33.46 -3.18 18.63
N TYR A 46 32.19 -2.92 18.39
CA TYR A 46 31.56 -1.63 18.55
C TYR A 46 31.19 -1.42 20.02
N GLN A 47 31.61 -0.29 20.60
CA GLN A 47 31.51 -0.03 22.04
C GLN A 47 30.82 1.30 22.39
N ARG A 48 30.31 2.02 21.38
CA ARG A 48 29.63 3.30 21.63
C ARG A 48 28.21 3.02 22.10
N ASN A 49 27.64 3.96 22.85
CA ASN A 49 26.27 3.84 23.37
C ASN A 49 25.19 3.98 22.29
N ILE A 50 25.48 4.64 21.17
CA ILE A 50 24.53 4.81 20.06
C ILE A 50 24.47 3.50 19.27
N PRO A 51 23.30 2.94 18.91
CA PRO A 51 23.20 1.72 18.11
C PRO A 51 24.06 1.75 16.84
N ILE A 52 24.64 0.60 16.46
CA ILE A 52 25.60 0.51 15.35
C ILE A 52 25.02 1.04 14.03
N LEU A 53 23.79 0.65 13.68
CA LEU A 53 23.18 1.05 12.40
C LEU A 53 22.88 2.56 12.37
N ALA A 54 22.35 3.12 13.46
CA ALA A 54 22.17 4.56 13.63
C ALA A 54 23.48 5.34 13.50
N ALA A 55 24.55 4.87 14.15
CA ALA A 55 25.85 5.55 14.14
C ALA A 55 26.50 5.61 12.75
N TYR A 56 26.20 4.63 11.88
CA TYR A 56 26.63 4.60 10.47
C TYR A 56 25.54 5.09 9.50
N ASN A 57 24.41 5.60 10.01
CA ASN A 57 23.28 6.12 9.23
C ASN A 57 22.68 5.08 8.25
N ILE A 58 22.73 3.80 8.61
CA ILE A 58 22.25 2.66 7.79
C ILE A 58 20.74 2.46 7.95
N GLU A 59 20.17 2.79 9.11
CA GLU A 59 18.71 2.66 9.37
C GLU A 59 17.88 3.37 8.30
N LYS A 60 18.23 4.61 7.98
CA LYS A 60 17.55 5.40 6.93
C LYS A 60 17.65 4.75 5.56
N GLU A 61 18.80 4.15 5.25
CA GLU A 61 18.96 3.41 4.00
C GLU A 61 18.07 2.17 3.98
N ILE A 62 18.01 1.40 5.08
CA ILE A 62 17.14 0.22 5.20
C ILE A 62 15.67 0.61 4.99
N GLU A 63 15.20 1.67 5.65
CA GLU A 63 13.83 2.17 5.48
C GLU A 63 13.55 2.58 4.03
N SER A 64 14.54 3.19 3.37
CA SER A 64 14.43 3.59 1.96
C SER A 64 14.34 2.38 1.00
N LEU A 65 14.88 1.21 1.37
CA LEU A 65 14.80 -0.01 0.54
C LEU A 65 13.38 -0.56 0.46
N LEU A 66 12.51 -0.26 1.43
CA LEU A 66 11.11 -0.67 1.41
C LEU A 66 10.21 0.31 0.63
N GLN A 67 10.74 1.49 0.30
CA GLN A 67 9.97 2.50 -0.43
C GLN A 67 9.83 2.09 -1.89
N ARG A 68 8.61 2.24 -2.41
CA ARG A 68 8.33 2.08 -3.86
C ARG A 68 9.09 3.11 -4.70
N LYS A 69 9.28 4.32 -4.15
CA LYS A 69 9.93 5.46 -4.82
C LYS A 69 11.33 5.71 -4.27
N VAL A 70 12.33 5.82 -5.16
CA VAL A 70 13.73 6.07 -4.81
C VAL A 70 14.21 7.35 -5.49
N TRP A 71 14.64 8.34 -4.71
CA TRP A 71 15.07 9.63 -5.26
C TRP A 71 16.49 9.59 -5.81
N LEU A 72 16.69 10.24 -6.95
CA LEU A 72 17.99 10.51 -7.55
C LEU A 72 18.53 11.86 -7.02
N LYS A 73 19.84 12.05 -7.05
CA LYS A 73 20.51 13.29 -6.59
C LYS A 73 20.12 14.50 -7.44
N SER A 74 19.79 14.29 -8.73
CA SER A 74 19.28 15.35 -9.61
C SER A 74 17.83 15.77 -9.32
N GLY A 75 17.10 15.07 -8.45
CA GLY A 75 15.70 15.32 -8.16
C GLY A 75 14.71 14.56 -9.04
N GLY A 76 15.20 13.73 -9.98
CA GLY A 76 14.44 12.63 -10.55
C GLY A 76 14.22 11.51 -9.54
N TYR A 77 13.50 10.45 -9.93
CA TYR A 77 13.27 9.30 -9.06
C TYR A 77 12.98 8.03 -9.86
N LEU A 78 13.26 6.89 -9.24
CA LEU A 78 12.88 5.57 -9.69
C LEU A 78 11.56 5.16 -9.05
N VAL A 79 10.77 4.39 -9.77
CA VAL A 79 9.63 3.63 -9.24
C VAL A 79 9.90 2.16 -9.47
N ILE A 80 9.93 1.37 -8.41
CA ILE A 80 10.24 -0.07 -8.48
C ILE A 80 8.98 -0.84 -8.10
N ASP A 81 8.43 -1.59 -9.04
CA ASP A 81 7.25 -2.43 -8.85
C ASP A 81 7.60 -3.89 -9.06
N GLN A 82 7.33 -4.69 -8.04
CA GLN A 82 7.49 -6.14 -8.09
C GLN A 82 6.13 -6.78 -8.35
N THR A 83 6.04 -7.56 -9.43
CA THR A 83 4.87 -8.39 -9.75
C THR A 83 5.18 -9.87 -9.47
N GLU A 84 4.23 -10.75 -9.78
CA GLU A 84 4.42 -12.20 -9.67
C GLU A 84 5.54 -12.71 -10.60
N ALA A 85 5.60 -12.21 -11.83
CA ALA A 85 6.47 -12.75 -12.87
C ALA A 85 7.77 -11.95 -13.07
N LEU A 86 7.72 -10.63 -12.88
CA LEU A 86 8.84 -9.72 -13.18
C LEU A 86 8.87 -8.50 -12.27
N VAL A 87 10.00 -7.80 -12.30
CA VAL A 87 10.15 -6.49 -11.66
C VAL A 87 10.27 -5.41 -12.73
N SER A 88 9.44 -4.37 -12.64
CA SER A 88 9.54 -3.19 -13.49
C SER A 88 10.17 -2.03 -12.74
N ILE A 89 11.07 -1.31 -13.40
CA ILE A 89 11.73 -0.12 -12.87
C ILE A 89 11.51 1.03 -13.84
N ASP A 90 10.81 2.06 -13.40
CA ASP A 90 10.50 3.26 -14.18
C ASP A 90 11.30 4.47 -13.69
N ILE A 91 11.72 5.34 -14.63
CA ILE A 91 12.60 6.48 -14.36
C ILE A 91 11.88 7.78 -14.68
N ASN A 92 11.72 8.63 -13.67
CA ASN A 92 11.06 9.92 -13.79
C ASN A 92 12.05 11.07 -13.57
N THR A 93 11.93 12.12 -14.39
CA THR A 93 12.74 13.34 -14.27
C THR A 93 12.31 14.25 -13.11
N GLY A 94 11.10 14.08 -12.57
CA GLY A 94 10.58 14.88 -11.46
C GLY A 94 10.58 16.38 -11.78
N LYS A 95 11.12 17.20 -10.87
CA LYS A 95 11.23 18.67 -11.08
C LYS A 95 12.46 19.08 -11.90
N PHE A 96 13.28 18.12 -12.34
CA PHE A 96 14.53 18.40 -13.03
C PHE A 96 14.29 18.63 -14.53
N THR A 97 13.90 19.86 -14.88
CA THR A 97 13.83 20.31 -16.28
C THR A 97 15.06 21.18 -16.56
N GLY A 98 16.07 20.59 -17.21
CA GLY A 98 17.32 21.28 -17.53
C GLY A 98 17.09 22.56 -18.36
N LYS A 99 17.80 23.65 -18.04
CA LYS A 99 17.50 24.99 -18.58
C LYS A 99 17.95 25.24 -20.03
N LYS A 100 18.67 24.33 -20.71
CA LYS A 100 19.19 24.59 -22.07
C LYS A 100 19.27 23.41 -23.06
N ASN A 101 19.29 22.14 -22.62
CA ASN A 101 19.25 20.98 -23.53
C ASN A 101 18.52 19.81 -22.87
N LEU A 102 17.30 19.52 -23.35
CA LEU A 102 16.47 18.44 -22.81
C LEU A 102 17.12 17.07 -23.01
N GLN A 103 17.74 16.84 -24.18
CA GLN A 103 18.37 15.56 -24.52
C GLN A 103 19.57 15.22 -23.64
N ASP A 104 20.50 16.16 -23.44
CA ASP A 104 21.63 15.96 -22.53
C ASP A 104 21.17 15.70 -21.08
N THR A 105 20.07 16.34 -20.69
CA THR A 105 19.44 16.15 -19.37
C THR A 105 18.92 14.72 -19.23
N ILE A 106 18.20 14.21 -20.25
CA ILE A 106 17.66 12.84 -20.29
C ILE A 106 18.79 11.81 -20.15
N VAL A 107 19.82 11.89 -21.00
CA VAL A 107 20.92 10.91 -20.97
C VAL A 107 21.65 10.94 -19.63
N LYS A 108 21.83 12.14 -19.06
CA LYS A 108 22.43 12.29 -17.72
C LYS A 108 21.57 11.66 -16.63
N THR A 109 20.26 11.88 -16.65
CA THR A 109 19.32 11.27 -15.70
C THR A 109 19.30 9.75 -15.82
N ASN A 110 19.28 9.20 -17.04
CA ASN A 110 19.36 7.76 -17.26
C ASN A 110 20.68 7.17 -16.72
N LYS A 111 21.82 7.83 -16.95
CA LYS A 111 23.12 7.38 -16.43
C LYS A 111 23.19 7.43 -14.90
N GLU A 112 22.60 8.45 -14.29
CA GLU A 112 22.48 8.53 -12.83
C GLU A 112 21.58 7.40 -12.28
N ALA A 113 20.46 7.18 -12.95
CA ALA A 113 19.53 6.11 -12.60
C ALA A 113 20.21 4.73 -12.69
N VAL A 114 21.05 4.46 -13.68
CA VAL A 114 21.79 3.18 -13.78
C VAL A 114 22.53 2.83 -12.49
N ALA A 115 23.27 3.78 -11.91
CA ALA A 115 24.02 3.53 -10.69
C ALA A 115 23.10 3.18 -9.52
N GLU A 116 21.97 3.88 -9.41
CA GLU A 116 20.99 3.63 -8.35
C GLU A 116 20.21 2.34 -8.59
N ILE A 117 19.86 2.01 -9.84
CA ILE A 117 19.21 0.75 -10.20
C ILE A 117 20.08 -0.44 -9.82
N ALA A 118 21.36 -0.43 -10.20
CA ALA A 118 22.29 -1.50 -9.84
C ALA A 118 22.42 -1.65 -8.31
N ARG A 119 22.47 -0.51 -7.59
CA ARG A 119 22.49 -0.49 -6.12
C ARG A 119 21.21 -1.11 -5.53
N GLN A 120 20.03 -0.71 -6.00
CA GLN A 120 18.73 -1.19 -5.51
C GLN A 120 18.53 -2.68 -5.82
N ILE A 121 18.89 -3.14 -7.02
CA ILE A 121 18.82 -4.56 -7.39
C ILE A 121 19.65 -5.42 -6.41
N LYS A 122 20.84 -4.95 -6.04
CA LYS A 122 21.71 -5.64 -5.09
C LYS A 122 21.18 -5.59 -3.66
N LEU A 123 20.78 -4.42 -3.17
CA LEU A 123 20.37 -4.23 -1.77
C LEU A 123 19.00 -4.86 -1.48
N ARG A 124 18.05 -4.76 -2.41
CA ARG A 124 16.73 -5.42 -2.30
C ARG A 124 16.77 -6.90 -2.69
N ASP A 125 17.92 -7.37 -3.19
CA ASP A 125 18.12 -8.69 -3.77
C ASP A 125 17.07 -9.08 -4.82
N ILE A 126 16.80 -8.15 -5.74
CA ILE A 126 15.86 -8.36 -6.84
C ILE A 126 16.44 -9.42 -7.79
N GLY A 127 15.65 -10.42 -8.14
CA GLY A 127 16.04 -11.50 -9.04
C GLY A 127 14.88 -11.97 -9.91
N GLY A 128 15.19 -12.69 -10.98
CA GLY A 128 14.25 -13.04 -12.03
C GLY A 128 14.38 -12.10 -13.23
N ILE A 129 13.25 -11.85 -13.90
CA ILE A 129 13.14 -10.94 -15.04
C ILE A 129 13.01 -9.52 -14.50
N ILE A 130 13.83 -8.60 -15.03
CA ILE A 130 13.81 -7.18 -14.67
C ILE A 130 13.67 -6.39 -15.97
N ILE A 131 12.68 -5.51 -16.00
CA ILE A 131 12.38 -4.60 -17.10
C ILE A 131 12.65 -3.18 -16.61
N ILE A 132 13.48 -2.43 -17.34
CA ILE A 132 13.81 -1.06 -17.00
C ILE A 132 13.29 -0.14 -18.09
N ASP A 133 12.38 0.76 -17.72
CA ASP A 133 11.83 1.79 -18.58
C ASP A 133 12.70 3.06 -18.45
N PHE A 134 13.65 3.19 -19.37
CA PHE A 134 14.49 4.38 -19.44
C PHE A 134 13.74 5.51 -20.12
N ILE A 135 14.03 6.75 -19.72
CA ILE A 135 13.48 7.92 -20.42
C ILE A 135 13.97 7.88 -21.88
N ASP A 136 13.04 8.08 -22.83
CA ASP A 136 13.30 7.98 -24.27
C ASP A 136 14.55 8.74 -24.72
N MET A 137 15.46 8.01 -25.37
CA MET A 137 16.69 8.54 -25.96
C MET A 137 16.60 8.47 -27.48
N ASN A 138 16.94 9.58 -28.16
CA ASN A 138 16.79 9.70 -29.61
C ASN A 138 17.80 8.87 -30.41
N ASN A 139 18.98 8.60 -29.85
CA ASN A 139 20.09 8.01 -30.57
C ASN A 139 20.50 6.67 -29.96
N GLN A 140 20.79 5.69 -30.82
CA GLN A 140 21.26 4.36 -30.40
C GLN A 140 22.59 4.41 -29.63
N SER A 141 23.43 5.42 -29.89
CA SER A 141 24.67 5.64 -29.14
C SER A 141 24.42 5.92 -27.65
N ASP A 142 23.34 6.62 -27.33
CA ASP A 142 23.00 6.95 -25.94
C ASP A 142 22.46 5.72 -25.21
N GLN A 143 21.58 4.96 -25.88
CA GLN A 143 21.12 3.65 -25.41
C GLN A 143 22.30 2.69 -25.14
N GLN A 144 23.26 2.62 -26.06
CA GLN A 144 24.45 1.80 -25.88
C GLN A 144 25.27 2.27 -24.68
N SER A 145 25.49 3.59 -24.56
CA SER A 145 26.25 4.16 -23.43
C SER A 145 25.60 3.88 -22.07
N VAL A 146 24.27 3.91 -21.99
CA VAL A 146 23.51 3.54 -20.78
C VAL A 146 23.61 2.04 -20.50
N THR A 147 23.49 1.20 -21.54
CA THR A 147 23.62 -0.26 -21.43
C THR A 147 25.01 -0.67 -20.94
N ASP A 148 26.07 -0.07 -21.48
CA ASP A 148 27.46 -0.35 -21.10
C ASP A 148 27.72 0.07 -19.66
N LEU A 149 27.18 1.22 -19.24
CA LEU A 149 27.28 1.66 -17.85
C LEU A 149 26.56 0.68 -16.91
N LEU A 150 25.38 0.20 -17.29
CA LEU A 150 24.63 -0.78 -16.50
C LEU A 150 25.39 -2.10 -16.38
N ALA A 151 25.98 -2.58 -17.48
CA ALA A 151 26.83 -3.76 -17.47
C ALA A 151 28.02 -3.60 -16.51
N ASN A 152 28.69 -2.44 -16.53
CA ASN A 152 29.82 -2.14 -15.65
C ASN A 152 29.43 -2.07 -14.17
N GLU A 153 28.27 -1.50 -13.84
CA GLU A 153 27.78 -1.45 -12.46
C GLU A 153 27.35 -2.84 -11.96
N LEU A 154 26.66 -3.63 -12.79
CA LEU A 154 26.23 -4.98 -12.44
C LEU A 154 27.37 -5.99 -12.39
N ALA A 155 28.49 -5.75 -13.09
CA ALA A 155 29.69 -6.59 -12.98
C ALA A 155 30.31 -6.59 -11.56
N LYS A 156 29.95 -5.60 -10.72
CA LYS A 156 30.32 -5.55 -9.30
C LYS A 156 29.41 -6.40 -8.42
N ASP A 157 28.30 -6.90 -8.97
CA ASP A 157 27.44 -7.89 -8.31
C ASP A 157 28.00 -9.29 -8.54
N ARG A 158 27.96 -10.11 -7.49
CA ARG A 158 28.41 -11.51 -7.53
C ARG A 158 27.34 -12.43 -8.09
N THR A 159 26.08 -12.00 -8.02
CA THR A 159 24.97 -12.72 -8.62
C THR A 159 25.00 -12.55 -10.13
N LYS A 160 24.99 -13.68 -10.86
CA LYS A 160 25.02 -13.65 -12.33
C LYS A 160 23.84 -12.86 -12.90
N THR A 161 24.18 -11.86 -13.71
CA THR A 161 23.24 -11.04 -14.50
C THR A 161 23.43 -11.28 -15.99
N SER A 162 22.36 -11.12 -16.77
CA SER A 162 22.40 -11.12 -18.23
C SER A 162 21.55 -9.97 -18.74
N ILE A 163 22.17 -9.01 -19.41
CA ILE A 163 21.47 -7.91 -20.07
C ILE A 163 21.15 -8.37 -21.50
N LEU A 164 19.87 -8.37 -21.86
CA LEU A 164 19.40 -8.72 -23.21
C LEU A 164 19.41 -7.49 -24.14
N GLY A 165 19.30 -6.29 -23.56
CA GLY A 165 19.36 -5.01 -24.27
C GLY A 165 17.99 -4.35 -24.39
N PHE A 166 17.92 -3.33 -25.25
CA PHE A 166 16.67 -2.61 -25.52
C PHE A 166 15.75 -3.41 -26.44
N THR A 167 14.47 -3.46 -26.08
CA THR A 167 13.38 -4.01 -26.88
C THR A 167 12.94 -3.04 -27.96
N GLN A 168 12.08 -3.50 -28.87
CA GLN A 168 11.43 -2.63 -29.86
C GLN A 168 10.50 -1.58 -29.22
N LEU A 169 10.09 -1.78 -27.97
CA LEU A 169 9.25 -0.85 -27.21
C LEU A 169 10.06 0.19 -26.43
N GLY A 170 11.40 0.16 -26.52
CA GLY A 170 12.27 1.10 -25.77
C GLY A 170 12.58 0.67 -24.33
N LEU A 171 12.08 -0.48 -23.88
CA LEU A 171 12.38 -1.03 -22.55
C LEU A 171 13.69 -1.82 -22.58
N LEU A 172 14.50 -1.73 -21.52
CA LEU A 172 15.69 -2.58 -21.36
C LEU A 172 15.34 -3.85 -20.59
N GLU A 173 15.66 -5.00 -21.18
CA GLU A 173 15.44 -6.32 -20.60
C GLU A 173 16.72 -6.88 -19.99
N MET A 174 16.61 -7.43 -18.78
CA MET A 174 17.69 -8.19 -18.17
C MET A 174 17.16 -9.30 -17.26
N THR A 175 18.03 -10.24 -16.94
CA THR A 175 17.78 -11.25 -15.91
C THR A 175 18.87 -11.23 -14.85
N ARG A 176 18.49 -11.53 -13.61
CA ARG A 176 19.41 -11.75 -12.50
C ARG A 176 19.05 -13.06 -11.81
N LYS A 177 20.02 -13.94 -11.57
CA LYS A 177 19.75 -15.23 -10.92
C LYS A 177 19.07 -15.02 -9.56
N LYS A 178 17.93 -15.68 -9.32
CA LYS A 178 17.23 -15.67 -8.03
C LYS A 178 17.93 -16.65 -7.08
N VAL A 179 18.53 -16.12 -6.00
CA VAL A 179 19.30 -16.93 -5.01
C VAL A 179 18.48 -17.19 -3.75
N ARG A 180 17.67 -16.22 -3.33
CA ARG A 180 16.75 -16.28 -2.18
C ARG A 180 15.51 -15.45 -2.48
N GLU A 181 14.55 -15.46 -1.57
CA GLU A 181 13.47 -14.49 -1.61
C GLU A 181 14.00 -13.07 -1.31
N GLY A 182 13.41 -12.07 -1.97
CA GLY A 182 13.91 -10.69 -1.94
C GLY A 182 13.79 -10.04 -0.56
N PHE A 183 14.44 -8.89 -0.38
CA PHE A 183 14.45 -8.17 0.90
C PHE A 183 13.05 -7.83 1.42
N GLY A 184 12.12 -7.52 0.51
CA GLY A 184 10.72 -7.23 0.85
C GLY A 184 10.03 -8.40 1.55
N SER A 185 10.18 -9.65 1.08
CA SER A 185 9.49 -10.79 1.69
C SER A 185 10.03 -11.15 3.08
N LEU A 186 11.26 -10.73 3.40
CA LEU A 186 11.82 -10.88 4.75
C LEU A 186 11.24 -9.87 5.74
N MET A 187 10.85 -8.68 5.27
CA MET A 187 10.45 -7.55 6.11
C MET A 187 8.95 -7.23 6.05
N GLN A 188 8.24 -7.73 5.04
CA GLN A 188 6.85 -7.40 4.76
C GLN A 188 6.03 -8.69 4.63
N LYS A 189 4.75 -8.58 4.97
CA LYS A 189 3.74 -9.62 4.73
C LYS A 189 2.67 -9.07 3.79
N ASP A 190 1.98 -9.96 3.09
CA ASP A 190 0.86 -9.56 2.24
C ASP A 190 -0.20 -8.80 3.04
N CYS A 191 -0.81 -7.80 2.40
CA CYS A 191 -1.88 -7.02 3.02
C CYS A 191 -3.06 -7.95 3.34
N PRO A 192 -3.50 -8.04 4.61
CA PRO A 192 -4.56 -8.97 5.02
C PRO A 192 -5.95 -8.57 4.48
N VAL A 193 -6.08 -7.36 3.92
CA VAL A 193 -7.33 -6.85 3.36
C VAL A 193 -7.42 -7.15 1.87
N CYS A 194 -6.38 -6.79 1.10
CA CYS A 194 -6.41 -6.88 -0.36
C CYS A 194 -5.57 -8.03 -0.94
N GLY A 195 -4.91 -8.83 -0.09
CA GLY A 195 -4.02 -9.90 -0.52
C GLY A 195 -2.81 -9.41 -1.32
N GLY A 196 -2.36 -8.17 -1.08
CA GLY A 196 -1.24 -7.56 -1.81
C GLY A 196 -1.61 -6.85 -3.12
N THR A 197 -2.88 -6.85 -3.54
CA THR A 197 -3.30 -6.19 -4.80
C THR A 197 -3.31 -4.66 -4.72
N GLY A 198 -3.28 -4.09 -3.52
CA GLY A 198 -3.40 -2.65 -3.29
C GLY A 198 -4.79 -2.07 -3.61
N LYS A 199 -5.80 -2.93 -3.82
CA LYS A 199 -7.16 -2.52 -4.18
C LYS A 199 -8.19 -3.31 -3.39
N VAL A 200 -9.29 -2.65 -3.02
CA VAL A 200 -10.47 -3.27 -2.41
C VAL A 200 -11.68 -2.96 -3.30
N LEU A 201 -12.78 -3.70 -3.13
CA LEU A 201 -14.02 -3.38 -3.83
C LEU A 201 -14.56 -2.03 -3.34
N SER A 202 -15.08 -1.24 -4.27
CA SER A 202 -15.78 0.00 -3.91
C SER A 202 -17.08 -0.30 -3.17
N GLU A 203 -17.53 0.66 -2.38
CA GLU A 203 -18.77 0.65 -1.58
C GLU A 203 -19.96 0.30 -2.47
N SER A 204 -20.01 0.90 -3.67
CA SER A 204 -21.03 0.63 -4.68
C SER A 204 -21.00 -0.82 -5.18
N THR A 205 -19.82 -1.41 -5.35
CA THR A 205 -19.70 -2.80 -5.79
C THR A 205 -20.14 -3.76 -4.68
N VAL A 206 -19.79 -3.47 -3.43
CA VAL A 206 -20.26 -4.25 -2.28
C VAL A 206 -21.77 -4.12 -2.12
N ALA A 207 -22.34 -2.91 -2.22
CA ALA A 207 -23.78 -2.70 -2.16
C ALA A 207 -24.52 -3.54 -3.22
N MET A 208 -23.99 -3.63 -4.44
CA MET A 208 -24.53 -4.54 -5.47
C MET A 208 -24.45 -6.02 -5.09
N LYS A 209 -23.40 -6.47 -4.39
CA LYS A 209 -23.33 -7.83 -3.85
C LYS A 209 -24.43 -8.05 -2.79
N VAL A 210 -24.64 -7.11 -1.89
CA VAL A 210 -25.71 -7.17 -0.87
C VAL A 210 -27.08 -7.29 -1.53
N ILE A 211 -27.37 -6.46 -2.54
CA ILE A 211 -28.65 -6.49 -3.26
C ILE A 211 -28.89 -7.84 -3.96
N ARG A 212 -27.85 -8.43 -4.57
CA ARG A 212 -27.94 -9.79 -5.13
C ARG A 212 -28.19 -10.84 -4.06
N LYS A 213 -27.67 -10.64 -2.85
CA LYS A 213 -27.89 -11.56 -1.73
C LYS A 213 -29.32 -11.50 -1.21
N ILE A 214 -29.90 -10.31 -1.14
CA ILE A 214 -31.32 -10.11 -0.82
C ILE A 214 -32.18 -10.84 -1.86
N ASP A 215 -31.91 -10.65 -3.14
CA ASP A 215 -32.62 -11.33 -4.25
C ASP A 215 -32.54 -12.87 -4.16
N GLU A 216 -31.37 -13.41 -3.81
CA GLU A 216 -31.20 -14.85 -3.56
C GLU A 216 -32.05 -15.35 -2.38
N ILE A 217 -32.18 -14.55 -1.32
CA ILE A 217 -32.97 -14.90 -0.12
C ILE A 217 -34.46 -14.86 -0.42
N THR A 218 -34.93 -13.77 -1.03
CA THR A 218 -36.36 -13.53 -1.31
C THR A 218 -36.90 -14.46 -2.39
N SER A 219 -36.07 -14.87 -3.35
CA SER A 219 -36.45 -15.84 -4.39
C SER A 219 -36.69 -17.25 -3.84
N ARG A 220 -36.03 -17.64 -2.74
CA ARG A 220 -36.17 -18.98 -2.14
C ARG A 220 -37.35 -19.09 -1.19
N LYS A 221 -37.55 -18.07 -0.36
CA LYS A 221 -38.63 -18.03 0.63
C LYS A 221 -39.04 -16.58 0.87
N LYS A 222 -40.35 -16.34 0.95
CA LYS A 222 -40.86 -15.04 1.33
C LYS A 222 -40.64 -14.81 2.82
N TYR A 223 -39.88 -13.77 3.13
CA TYR A 223 -39.73 -13.20 4.46
C TYR A 223 -40.34 -11.80 4.42
N PRO A 224 -41.10 -11.37 5.43
CA PRO A 224 -41.67 -10.03 5.45
C PRO A 224 -40.61 -8.93 5.70
N ALA A 225 -39.51 -9.27 6.38
CA ALA A 225 -38.42 -8.33 6.64
C ALA A 225 -37.03 -9.00 6.62
N VAL A 226 -36.01 -8.18 6.35
CA VAL A 226 -34.59 -8.52 6.52
C VAL A 226 -33.87 -7.40 7.29
N SER A 227 -32.90 -7.78 8.12
CA SER A 227 -31.97 -6.85 8.76
C SER A 227 -30.57 -7.07 8.20
N LEU A 228 -29.89 -5.98 7.87
CA LEU A 228 -28.58 -5.94 7.24
C LEU A 228 -27.64 -5.14 8.13
N GLU A 229 -26.64 -5.80 8.69
CA GLU A 229 -25.53 -5.13 9.37
C GLU A 229 -24.32 -5.13 8.42
N LEU A 230 -23.82 -3.94 8.12
CA LEU A 230 -22.81 -3.68 7.09
C LEU A 230 -21.80 -2.65 7.57
N HIS A 231 -20.69 -2.49 6.84
CA HIS A 231 -19.84 -1.32 7.02
C HIS A 231 -20.66 -0.03 6.75
N PRO A 232 -20.52 1.04 7.57
CA PRO A 232 -21.33 2.25 7.46
C PRO A 232 -21.35 2.88 6.07
N GLU A 233 -20.22 2.94 5.39
CA GLU A 233 -20.16 3.49 4.03
C GLU A 233 -20.96 2.66 3.01
N VAL A 234 -20.96 1.34 3.14
CA VAL A 234 -21.75 0.46 2.28
C VAL A 234 -23.25 0.62 2.58
N ALA A 235 -23.59 0.72 3.86
CA ALA A 235 -24.95 0.96 4.33
C ALA A 235 -25.48 2.30 3.80
N ALA A 236 -24.72 3.38 3.91
CA ALA A 236 -25.08 4.69 3.37
C ALA A 236 -25.32 4.65 1.85
N VAL A 237 -24.52 3.89 1.10
CA VAL A 237 -24.74 3.71 -0.35
C VAL A 237 -26.04 2.95 -0.66
N LEU A 238 -26.44 1.98 0.17
CA LEU A 238 -27.72 1.26 0.04
C LEU A 238 -28.91 2.10 0.45
N ILE A 239 -28.75 2.96 1.46
CA ILE A 239 -29.79 3.90 1.91
C ILE A 239 -30.01 4.98 0.84
N GLY A 240 -28.93 5.55 0.33
CA GLY A 240 -28.97 6.74 -0.51
C GLY A 240 -28.94 8.02 0.35
N ALA A 241 -28.70 9.17 -0.29
CA ALA A 241 -28.52 10.43 0.44
C ALA A 241 -29.81 10.89 1.15
N GLY A 242 -30.97 10.44 0.67
CA GLY A 242 -32.28 10.73 1.23
C GLY A 242 -33.18 9.50 1.35
N GLY A 243 -32.61 8.29 1.43
CA GLY A 243 -33.36 7.03 1.52
C GLY A 243 -33.99 6.53 0.23
N GLU A 244 -33.77 7.22 -0.88
CA GLU A 244 -34.40 6.91 -2.18
C GLU A 244 -34.04 5.50 -2.65
N LYS A 245 -32.78 5.09 -2.45
CA LYS A 245 -32.32 3.75 -2.86
C LYS A 245 -32.90 2.67 -1.97
N LEU A 246 -33.00 2.91 -0.66
CA LEU A 246 -33.64 1.96 0.25
C LEU A 246 -35.09 1.72 -0.16
N GLN A 247 -35.85 2.79 -0.43
CA GLN A 247 -37.24 2.68 -0.87
C GLN A 247 -37.36 1.88 -2.17
N GLU A 248 -36.50 2.15 -3.16
CA GLU A 248 -36.46 1.38 -4.41
C GLU A 248 -36.20 -0.12 -4.18
N LEU A 249 -35.35 -0.47 -3.21
CA LEU A 249 -35.06 -1.86 -2.86
C LEU A 249 -36.23 -2.53 -2.16
N GLU A 250 -36.87 -1.86 -1.20
CA GLU A 250 -38.07 -2.36 -0.52
C GLU A 250 -39.20 -2.60 -1.52
N ASP A 251 -39.45 -1.64 -2.43
CA ASP A 251 -40.48 -1.74 -3.47
C ASP A 251 -40.17 -2.90 -4.44
N LYS A 252 -38.90 -3.04 -4.84
CA LYS A 252 -38.45 -4.10 -5.77
C LYS A 252 -38.65 -5.49 -5.18
N PHE A 253 -38.31 -5.69 -3.91
CA PHE A 253 -38.35 -6.99 -3.27
C PHE A 253 -39.67 -7.28 -2.54
N GLY A 254 -40.47 -6.26 -2.25
CA GLY A 254 -41.74 -6.37 -1.53
C GLY A 254 -41.55 -6.79 -0.07
N ILE A 255 -40.47 -6.34 0.57
CA ILE A 255 -40.12 -6.64 1.97
C ILE A 255 -39.65 -5.36 2.68
N ASP A 256 -39.77 -5.33 4.01
CA ASP A 256 -39.12 -4.29 4.81
C ASP A 256 -37.61 -4.58 4.92
N ILE A 257 -36.77 -3.57 4.78
CA ILE A 257 -35.31 -3.69 4.87
C ILE A 257 -34.79 -2.77 5.99
N PHE A 258 -34.20 -3.36 7.02
CA PHE A 258 -33.50 -2.64 8.08
C PHE A 258 -32.00 -2.66 7.82
N ILE A 259 -31.33 -1.51 7.90
CA ILE A 259 -29.88 -1.40 7.69
C ILE A 259 -29.24 -0.78 8.94
N SER A 260 -28.12 -1.35 9.38
CA SER A 260 -27.30 -0.80 10.45
C SER A 260 -25.82 -0.80 10.06
N GLY A 261 -25.08 0.17 10.61
CA GLY A 261 -23.66 0.38 10.34
C GLY A 261 -22.76 -0.11 11.46
N ASN A 262 -21.90 -1.09 11.19
CA ASN A 262 -20.87 -1.58 12.11
C ASN A 262 -19.46 -1.38 11.52
N ALA A 263 -18.64 -0.57 12.19
CA ALA A 263 -17.29 -0.21 11.72
C ALA A 263 -16.27 -1.32 11.98
N GLU A 264 -16.60 -2.30 12.82
CA GLU A 264 -15.77 -3.49 13.04
C GLU A 264 -15.92 -4.51 11.90
N LEU A 265 -16.98 -4.39 11.08
CA LEU A 265 -17.14 -5.22 9.88
C LEU A 265 -16.27 -4.70 8.76
N LYS A 266 -15.60 -5.60 8.04
CA LYS A 266 -14.92 -5.22 6.79
C LYS A 266 -15.95 -4.83 5.75
N TYR A 267 -15.53 -4.02 4.78
CA TYR A 267 -16.40 -3.56 3.69
C TYR A 267 -17.13 -4.72 2.99
N GLU A 268 -16.48 -5.86 2.78
CA GLU A 268 -17.10 -7.00 2.09
C GLU A 268 -17.91 -7.93 3.00
N ASP A 269 -17.81 -7.78 4.31
CA ASP A 269 -18.53 -8.60 5.28
C ASP A 269 -19.96 -8.06 5.44
N MET A 270 -20.92 -8.97 5.65
CA MET A 270 -22.32 -8.64 5.87
C MET A 270 -22.97 -9.65 6.80
N VAL A 271 -23.78 -9.18 7.75
CA VAL A 271 -24.65 -10.02 8.56
C VAL A 271 -26.08 -9.79 8.10
N ILE A 272 -26.80 -10.89 7.83
CA ILE A 272 -28.16 -10.83 7.33
C ILE A 272 -29.07 -11.68 8.22
N GLU A 273 -30.03 -11.02 8.85
CA GLU A 273 -31.10 -11.65 9.61
C GLU A 273 -32.43 -11.55 8.85
N LYS A 274 -33.31 -12.52 9.08
CA LYS A 274 -34.57 -12.67 8.34
C LYS A 274 -35.66 -13.12 9.29
N GLY A 275 -36.82 -12.48 9.23
CA GLY A 275 -37.81 -12.64 10.28
C GLY A 275 -39.09 -11.84 10.02
N SER A 276 -39.92 -11.74 11.06
CA SER A 276 -41.02 -10.78 11.07
C SER A 276 -40.48 -9.35 11.21
N LYS A 277 -41.35 -8.37 10.97
CA LYS A 277 -41.01 -6.96 11.19
C LYS A 277 -40.75 -6.67 12.66
N GLU A 278 -41.56 -7.25 13.55
CA GLU A 278 -41.45 -7.03 14.99
C GLU A 278 -40.15 -7.59 15.57
N ASP A 279 -39.66 -8.71 15.02
CA ASP A 279 -38.43 -9.37 15.50
C ASP A 279 -37.15 -8.63 15.08
N LEU A 280 -37.19 -7.89 13.97
CA LEU A 280 -36.01 -7.30 13.33
C LEU A 280 -35.93 -5.79 13.48
N GLN A 281 -36.93 -5.16 14.08
CA GLN A 281 -36.94 -3.72 14.28
C GLN A 281 -35.84 -3.35 15.29
N PRO A 282 -34.91 -2.44 14.95
CA PRO A 282 -33.87 -2.02 15.88
C PRO A 282 -34.47 -1.33 17.11
N GLU A 283 -33.74 -1.36 18.23
CA GLU A 283 -34.13 -0.62 19.43
C GLU A 283 -34.33 0.86 19.09
N ILE A 284 -35.41 1.45 19.63
CA ILE A 284 -35.77 2.84 19.37
C ILE A 284 -34.71 3.71 20.04
N LEU A 285 -33.96 4.46 19.24
CA LEU A 285 -33.12 5.53 19.76
C LEU A 285 -33.99 6.62 20.36
N ASP A 286 -33.57 7.13 21.52
CA ASP A 286 -34.20 8.26 22.20
C ASP A 286 -33.82 9.58 21.49
N LEU A 287 -34.26 9.71 20.23
CA LEU A 287 -34.00 10.84 19.33
C LEU A 287 -35.25 11.19 18.55
N ASP A 288 -35.58 12.48 18.51
CA ASP A 288 -36.71 13.04 17.79
C ASP A 288 -36.26 14.06 16.73
N ALA A 289 -37.10 14.26 15.71
CA ALA A 289 -36.89 15.34 14.74
C ALA A 289 -36.91 16.71 15.44
N GLY A 290 -35.91 17.54 15.16
CA GLY A 290 -35.66 18.82 15.82
C GLY A 290 -34.65 18.77 16.96
N ASP A 291 -34.21 17.57 17.37
CA ASP A 291 -33.19 17.43 18.39
C ASP A 291 -31.85 18.01 17.93
N ARG A 292 -31.20 18.72 18.85
CA ARG A 292 -29.83 19.21 18.71
C ARG A 292 -28.88 18.28 19.45
N ILE A 293 -28.00 17.65 18.69
CA ILE A 293 -27.02 16.70 19.23
C ILE A 293 -25.64 16.99 18.67
N THR A 294 -24.61 16.64 19.43
CA THR A 294 -23.23 16.66 18.93
C THR A 294 -22.86 15.26 18.47
N VAL A 295 -22.44 15.14 17.22
CA VAL A 295 -21.97 13.88 16.64
C VAL A 295 -20.60 14.06 16.02
N LYS A 296 -19.82 12.98 15.99
CA LYS A 296 -18.59 12.94 15.21
C LYS A 296 -18.92 12.53 13.78
N ILE A 297 -18.44 13.29 12.80
CA ILE A 297 -18.48 12.86 11.39
C ILE A 297 -17.39 11.82 11.21
N GLU A 298 -17.80 10.57 11.01
CA GLU A 298 -16.89 9.44 10.82
C GLU A 298 -16.37 9.42 9.39
N ASP A 299 -17.23 9.67 8.39
CA ASP A 299 -16.88 9.54 6.97
C ASP A 299 -17.59 10.55 6.07
N GLN A 300 -17.10 10.70 4.83
CA GLN A 300 -17.79 11.43 3.75
C GLN A 300 -18.70 10.48 2.96
N HIS A 301 -19.90 10.92 2.61
CA HIS A 301 -20.85 10.07 1.90
C HIS A 301 -20.41 9.77 0.46
N ALA A 302 -20.21 8.50 0.11
CA ALA A 302 -19.64 8.07 -1.16
C ALA A 302 -20.39 8.53 -2.42
N SER A 303 -21.73 8.66 -2.37
CA SER A 303 -22.52 9.19 -3.50
C SER A 303 -22.96 10.66 -3.36
N ASN A 304 -22.55 11.35 -2.31
CA ASN A 304 -22.86 12.76 -2.09
C ASN A 304 -21.73 13.44 -1.30
N GLU A 305 -20.76 14.02 -2.00
CA GLU A 305 -19.58 14.63 -1.39
C GLU A 305 -19.91 15.77 -0.39
N ASN A 306 -21.10 16.35 -0.45
CA ASN A 306 -21.52 17.39 0.48
C ASN A 306 -22.05 16.83 1.81
N ALA A 307 -22.33 15.53 1.90
CA ALA A 307 -22.87 14.91 3.11
C ALA A 307 -21.78 14.16 3.88
N GLY A 308 -21.82 14.27 5.22
CA GLY A 308 -21.05 13.45 6.14
C GLY A 308 -21.91 12.31 6.70
N ILE A 309 -21.26 11.29 7.23
CA ILE A 309 -21.87 10.15 7.90
C ILE A 309 -21.48 10.20 9.38
N ALA A 310 -22.48 10.16 10.25
CA ALA A 310 -22.34 9.98 11.69
C ALA A 310 -23.13 8.76 12.15
N ARG A 311 -22.89 8.31 13.38
CA ARG A 311 -23.54 7.11 13.93
C ARG A 311 -23.79 7.22 15.42
N ILE A 312 -24.92 6.66 15.84
CA ILE A 312 -25.27 6.43 17.25
C ILE A 312 -25.77 4.99 17.36
N ASP A 313 -25.06 4.14 18.11
CA ASP A 313 -25.42 2.73 18.36
C ASP A 313 -25.80 1.93 17.08
N GLY A 314 -25.03 2.10 16.00
CA GLY A 314 -25.29 1.41 14.73
C GLY A 314 -26.29 2.10 13.80
N TYR A 315 -27.03 3.10 14.29
CA TYR A 315 -27.97 3.88 13.50
C TYR A 315 -27.28 5.01 12.76
N ILE A 316 -27.58 5.13 11.48
CA ILE A 316 -26.84 5.99 10.56
C ILE A 316 -27.48 7.38 10.52
N ILE A 317 -26.68 8.42 10.64
CA ILE A 317 -27.12 9.82 10.52
C ILE A 317 -26.40 10.44 9.34
N ILE A 318 -27.16 10.80 8.31
CA ILE A 318 -26.64 11.46 7.11
C ILE A 318 -26.72 12.97 7.34
N VAL A 319 -25.55 13.61 7.46
CA VAL A 319 -25.44 15.03 7.83
C VAL A 319 -25.12 15.87 6.59
N ASN A 320 -26.10 16.62 6.10
CA ASN A 320 -25.91 17.53 4.97
C ASN A 320 -24.99 18.70 5.33
N GLY A 321 -24.05 19.02 4.43
CA GLY A 321 -23.06 20.10 4.61
C GLY A 321 -21.80 19.68 5.37
N ALA A 322 -21.75 18.44 5.89
CA ALA A 322 -20.65 17.96 6.71
C ALA A 322 -19.61 17.10 5.97
N GLY A 323 -19.70 16.99 4.64
CA GLY A 323 -18.83 16.08 3.87
C GLY A 323 -17.33 16.33 3.98
N ASN A 324 -16.92 17.57 4.26
CA ASN A 324 -15.50 17.93 4.47
C ASN A 324 -15.09 17.98 5.95
N MET A 325 -15.95 17.50 6.86
CA MET A 325 -15.78 17.63 8.31
C MET A 325 -15.44 16.30 8.99
N VAL A 326 -14.99 15.31 8.22
CA VAL A 326 -14.50 14.01 8.70
C VAL A 326 -13.53 14.17 9.88
N GLU A 327 -13.69 13.33 10.90
CA GLU A 327 -13.00 13.37 12.21
C GLU A 327 -13.38 14.52 13.16
N ASN A 328 -14.25 15.46 12.76
CA ASN A 328 -14.67 16.55 13.65
C ASN A 328 -15.99 16.22 14.37
N GLU A 329 -16.10 16.68 15.61
CA GLU A 329 -17.37 16.78 16.33
C GLU A 329 -18.12 18.04 15.87
N VAL A 330 -19.36 17.86 15.46
CA VAL A 330 -20.23 18.91 14.95
C VAL A 330 -21.59 18.85 15.64
N GLU A 331 -22.15 20.02 15.91
CA GLU A 331 -23.53 20.13 16.36
C GLU A 331 -24.46 20.03 15.15
N ILE A 332 -25.44 19.15 15.22
CA ILE A 332 -26.39 18.88 14.15
C ILE A 332 -27.82 19.02 14.66
N ILE A 333 -28.74 19.31 13.75
CA ILE A 333 -30.18 19.29 13.98
C ILE A 333 -30.75 18.13 13.18
N ILE A 334 -31.45 17.21 13.85
CA ILE A 334 -32.16 16.11 13.18
C ILE A 334 -33.33 16.69 12.39
N ASP A 335 -33.33 16.49 11.06
CA ASP A 335 -34.41 16.92 10.17
C ASP A 335 -35.60 15.95 10.25
N ASP A 336 -35.29 14.66 10.12
CA ASP A 336 -36.26 13.58 10.15
C ASP A 336 -35.61 12.25 10.52
N MET A 337 -36.42 11.39 11.14
CA MET A 337 -36.06 10.05 11.57
C MET A 337 -36.75 9.02 10.69
N HIS A 338 -35.98 8.07 10.17
CA HIS A 338 -36.49 6.90 9.47
C HIS A 338 -36.19 5.63 10.26
N ARG A 339 -36.62 4.47 9.77
CA ARG A 339 -36.49 3.20 10.51
C ARG A 339 -35.04 2.72 10.70
N THR A 340 -34.12 3.20 9.86
CA THR A 340 -32.74 2.70 9.74
C THR A 340 -31.71 3.82 9.66
N TYR A 341 -32.16 5.06 9.41
CA TYR A 341 -31.28 6.21 9.33
C TYR A 341 -32.04 7.49 9.70
N ALA A 342 -31.31 8.54 10.03
CA ALA A 342 -31.83 9.90 10.15
C ALA A 342 -31.13 10.83 9.16
N ARG A 343 -31.82 11.91 8.82
CA ARG A 343 -31.22 13.04 8.11
C ARG A 343 -31.03 14.19 9.07
N ALA A 344 -29.94 14.90 8.89
CA ALA A 344 -29.61 16.06 9.69
C ALA A 344 -28.86 17.10 8.87
N HIS A 345 -28.77 18.30 9.42
CA HIS A 345 -27.92 19.37 8.92
C HIS A 345 -27.11 20.00 10.07
N LEU A 346 -26.05 20.73 9.71
CA LEU A 346 -25.24 21.49 10.67
C LEU A 346 -26.08 22.59 11.34
N ALA A 347 -25.95 22.72 12.67
CA ALA A 347 -26.79 23.58 13.52
C ALA A 347 -26.58 25.10 13.40
#